data_AF-A0AB36V0K7-F1
#
_entry.id   AF-A0AB36V0K7-F1
#
_cell.length_a   1.000
_cell.length_b   1.000
_cell.length_c   1.000
_cell.angle_alpha   90.00
_cell.angle_beta   90.00
_cell.angle_gamma   90.00
#
_symmetry.space_group_name_H-M   'P 1'
#
loop_
_entity.id
_entity.type
_entity.pdbx_description
1 polymer ?
#
loop_
_entity_poly.entity_id
_entity_poly.type
_entity_poly.pdbx_seq_one_letter_code
_entity_poly.pdbx_strand_id
1 'polypeptide(L)'
;LKMITIEDLISYRRHHETLITREVEITLPTDVGTFHTIGYSNALDTKEHIALVKGDISNLCEPVLVRVHSECLTGDVFGSCRCDCRSQLHAA
;
A
#
# COMPACT_ATOMS: atom_id res chain seq x y z
N LEU A 1 24.29 -10.06 -31.11
CA LEU A 1 23.17 -9.12 -30.86
C LEU A 1 22.64 -9.41 -29.46
N LYS A 2 22.40 -8.38 -28.63
CA LYS A 2 21.72 -8.56 -27.34
C LYS A 2 20.22 -8.51 -27.60
N MET A 3 19.48 -9.51 -27.11
CA MET A 3 18.01 -9.56 -27.17
C MET A 3 17.47 -9.72 -25.75
N ILE A 4 16.42 -8.97 -25.42
CA ILE A 4 15.69 -9.02 -24.16
C ILE A 4 14.19 -8.95 -24.43
N THR A 5 13.37 -9.36 -23.47
CA THR A 5 11.91 -9.25 -23.57
C THR A 5 11.41 -7.91 -23.00
N ILE A 6 10.17 -7.53 -23.34
CA ILE A 6 9.49 -6.38 -22.71
C ILE A 6 9.27 -6.66 -21.22
N GLU A 7 8.99 -7.90 -20.83
CA GLU A 7 8.83 -8.31 -19.44
C GLU A 7 10.10 -8.06 -18.63
N ASP A 8 11.27 -8.45 -19.15
CA ASP A 8 12.57 -8.20 -18.52
C ASP A 8 12.81 -6.70 -18.34
N LEU A 9 12.45 -5.90 -19.34
CA LEU A 9 12.60 -4.45 -19.27
C LEU A 9 11.67 -3.83 -18.21
N ILE A 10 10.41 -4.28 -18.12
CA ILE A 10 9.47 -3.80 -17.08
C ILE A 10 9.98 -4.19 -15.69
N SER A 11 10.42 -5.43 -15.52
CA SER A 11 10.98 -5.91 -14.25
C SER A 11 12.22 -5.11 -13.86
N TYR A 12 13.13 -4.89 -14.82
CA TYR A 12 14.33 -4.08 -14.61
C TYR A 12 13.97 -2.66 -14.15
N ARG A 13 13.07 -1.96 -14.85
CA ARG A 13 12.65 -0.61 -14.46
C ARG A 13 11.99 -0.58 -13.08
N ARG A 14 11.13 -1.54 -12.75
CA ARG A 14 10.48 -1.62 -11.41
C ARG A 14 11.47 -1.82 -10.26
N HIS A 15 12.59 -2.50 -10.49
CA HIS A 15 13.63 -2.71 -9.47
C HIS A 15 14.65 -1.57 -9.40
N HIS A 16 14.86 -0.83 -10.49
CA HIS A 16 15.91 0.19 -10.60
C HIS A 16 15.40 1.63 -10.56
N GLU A 17 14.10 1.87 -10.72
CA GLU A 17 13.50 3.20 -10.71
C GLU A 17 12.54 3.32 -9.52
N THR A 18 12.66 4.41 -8.75
CA THR A 18 11.65 4.78 -7.76
C THR A 18 10.59 5.63 -8.45
N LEU A 19 9.40 5.07 -8.61
CA LEU A 19 8.28 5.76 -9.25
C LEU A 19 7.29 6.38 -8.26
N ILE A 20 7.52 6.17 -6.95
CA ILE A 20 6.62 6.63 -5.89
C ILE A 20 7.24 7.78 -5.10
N THR A 21 6.41 8.72 -4.65
CA THR A 21 6.81 9.85 -3.81
C THR A 21 6.00 9.84 -2.53
N ARG A 22 6.64 10.11 -1.39
CA ARG A 22 5.95 10.34 -0.10
C ARG A 22 5.46 11.77 -0.05
N GLU A 23 4.14 11.95 -0.03
CA GLU A 23 3.52 13.28 -0.07
C GLU A 23 3.23 13.82 1.32
N VAL A 24 2.70 12.95 2.19
CA VAL A 24 2.23 13.36 3.51
C VAL A 24 2.40 12.23 4.52
N GLU A 25 2.64 12.61 5.77
CA GLU A 25 2.69 11.71 6.91
C GLU A 25 1.88 12.29 8.06
N ILE A 26 0.96 11.49 8.62
CA ILE A 26 0.12 11.89 9.76
C ILE A 26 -0.02 10.75 10.78
N THR A 27 -0.42 11.09 11.98
CA THR A 27 -0.85 10.12 12.99
C THR A 27 -2.37 9.98 12.95
N LEU A 28 -2.86 8.77 12.68
CA LEU A 28 -4.28 8.45 12.57
C LEU A 28 -4.73 7.62 13.79
N PRO A 29 -5.49 8.19 14.73
CA PRO A 29 -6.13 7.42 15.79
C PRO A 29 -7.35 6.67 15.24
N THR A 30 -7.47 5.39 15.54
CA THR A 30 -8.62 4.54 15.19
C THR A 30 -9.05 3.70 16.39
N ASP A 31 -10.21 3.04 16.28
CA ASP A 31 -10.74 2.17 17.36
C ASP A 31 -9.83 0.98 17.68
N VAL A 32 -9.04 0.51 16.71
CA VAL A 32 -8.06 -0.58 16.89
C VAL A 32 -6.66 -0.05 17.25
N GLY A 33 -6.56 1.26 17.50
CA GLY A 33 -5.38 1.96 17.96
C GLY A 33 -4.81 2.96 16.96
N THR A 34 -3.65 3.51 17.29
CA THR A 34 -3.02 4.57 16.48
C THR A 34 -2.11 4.01 15.40
N PHE A 35 -2.15 4.58 14.20
CA PHE A 35 -1.27 4.26 13.08
C PHE A 35 -0.53 5.50 12.57
N HIS A 36 0.71 5.30 12.12
CA HIS A 36 1.42 6.25 11.25
C HIS A 36 0.93 6.03 9.83
N THR A 37 0.33 7.05 9.25
CA THR A 37 -0.30 7.00 7.93
C THR A 37 0.57 7.77 6.95
N ILE A 38 1.04 7.11 5.90
CA ILE A 38 1.89 7.71 4.88
C ILE A 38 1.13 7.68 3.55
N GLY A 39 0.97 8.86 2.94
CA GLY A 39 0.42 9.01 1.59
C GLY A 39 1.52 8.91 0.54
N TYR A 40 1.29 8.10 -0.48
CA TYR A 40 2.16 7.90 -1.62
C TYR A 40 1.46 8.29 -2.92
N SER A 41 2.13 9.06 -3.76
CA SER A 41 1.75 9.27 -5.16
C SER A 41 2.66 8.44 -6.08
N ASN A 42 2.27 8.26 -7.34
CA ASN A 42 3.10 7.62 -8.37
C ASN A 42 3.29 8.57 -9.55
N ALA A 43 4.45 8.54 -10.20
CA ALA A 43 4.73 9.29 -11.42
C ALA A 43 3.98 8.76 -12.66
N LEU A 44 3.40 7.56 -12.59
CA LEU A 44 2.72 6.91 -13.72
C LEU A 44 1.22 7.20 -13.81
N ASP A 45 0.57 7.56 -12.70
CA ASP A 45 -0.86 7.87 -12.66
C ASP A 45 -1.17 8.98 -11.64
N THR A 46 -2.45 9.33 -11.50
CA THR A 46 -2.91 10.35 -10.56
C THR A 46 -3.48 9.75 -9.28
N LYS A 47 -3.15 8.49 -8.97
CA LYS A 47 -3.70 7.81 -7.80
C LYS A 47 -2.82 8.04 -6.58
N GLU A 48 -3.50 8.17 -5.45
CA GLU A 48 -2.88 8.21 -4.14
C GLU A 48 -3.09 6.87 -3.44
N HIS A 49 -2.04 6.41 -2.78
CA HIS A 49 -2.04 5.17 -2.01
C HIS A 49 -1.66 5.49 -0.57
N ILE A 50 -2.24 4.74 0.38
CA ILE A 50 -2.01 4.97 1.80
C ILE A 50 -1.37 3.73 2.40
N ALA A 51 -0.31 3.93 3.17
CA ALA A 51 0.27 2.90 4.04
C ALA A 51 -0.05 3.23 5.51
N LEU A 52 -0.67 2.28 6.22
CA LEU A 52 -0.89 2.34 7.66
C LEU A 52 0.19 1.51 8.36
N VAL A 53 1.02 2.18 9.17
CA VAL A 53 2.16 1.57 9.86
C VAL A 53 1.93 1.62 11.36
N LYS A 54 2.11 0.48 12.03
CA LYS A 54 1.97 0.34 13.48
C LYS A 54 3.34 0.17 14.12
N GLY A 55 3.72 1.09 15.01
CA GLY A 55 5.04 1.08 15.66
C GLY A 55 6.17 1.54 14.74
N ASP A 56 7.43 1.26 15.14
CA ASP A 56 8.63 1.53 14.35
C ASP A 56 9.09 0.26 13.63
N ILE A 57 9.09 0.30 12.30
CA ILE A 57 9.51 -0.81 11.43
C ILE A 57 10.97 -0.70 10.97
N SER A 58 11.65 0.40 11.30
CA SER A 58 12.97 0.74 10.75
C SER A 58 14.09 -0.14 11.29
N ASN A 59 13.90 -0.71 12.49
CA ASN A 59 14.93 -1.39 13.25
C ASN A 59 14.56 -2.85 13.62
N LEU A 60 13.61 -3.45 12.89
CA LEU A 60 13.18 -4.81 13.17
C LEU A 60 14.16 -5.83 12.56
N CYS A 61 14.63 -6.77 13.39
CA CYS A 61 15.37 -7.95 12.91
C CYS A 61 14.44 -9.06 12.42
N GLU A 62 13.14 -8.97 12.70
CA GLU A 62 12.13 -9.95 12.33
C GLU A 62 11.27 -9.48 11.14
N PRO A 63 10.66 -10.42 10.39
CA PRO A 63 9.77 -10.08 9.28
C PRO A 63 8.58 -9.23 9.75
N VAL A 64 8.27 -8.18 8.99
CA VAL A 64 7.12 -7.30 9.26
C VAL A 64 5.85 -7.94 8.71
N LEU A 65 4.78 -7.95 9.51
CA LEU A 65 3.45 -8.34 9.04
C LEU A 65 2.93 -7.30 8.04
N VAL A 66 2.59 -7.73 6.83
CA VAL A 66 2.12 -6.85 5.75
C VAL A 66 0.81 -7.36 5.18
N ARG A 67 -0.16 -6.46 5.04
CA ARG A 67 -1.38 -6.66 4.27
C ARG A 67 -1.43 -5.65 3.13
N VAL A 68 -1.61 -6.13 1.90
CA VAL A 68 -1.94 -5.30 0.75
C VAL A 68 -3.43 -5.43 0.50
N HIS A 69 -4.17 -4.32 0.58
CA HIS A 69 -5.60 -4.26 0.36
C HIS A 69 -5.90 -3.40 -0.86
N SER A 70 -6.72 -3.91 -1.77
CA SER A 70 -7.22 -3.12 -2.90
C SER A 70 -8.51 -2.44 -2.48
N GLU A 71 -8.59 -1.12 -2.70
CA GLU A 71 -9.77 -0.33 -2.35
C GLU A 71 -11.05 -0.92 -2.96
N CYS A 72 -12.07 -1.11 -2.13
CA CYS A 72 -13.41 -1.45 -2.54
C CYS A 72 -14.39 -0.43 -1.97
N LEU A 73 -14.71 0.63 -2.73
CA LEU A 73 -15.61 1.69 -2.27
C LEU A 73 -16.94 1.15 -1.69
N THR A 74 -17.56 0.18 -2.36
CA THR A 74 -18.83 -0.40 -1.93
C THR A 74 -18.72 -1.24 -0.66
N GLY A 75 -17.64 -2.00 -0.49
CA GLY A 75 -17.40 -2.78 0.72
C GLY A 75 -16.87 -1.90 1.85
N ASP A 76 -15.71 -1.31 1.65
CA ASP A 76 -14.91 -0.62 2.66
C ASP A 76 -15.64 0.62 3.20
N VAL A 77 -16.33 1.39 2.36
CA VAL A 77 -17.02 2.63 2.76
C VAL A 77 -18.51 2.43 2.99
N PHE A 78 -19.21 1.76 2.06
CA PHE A 78 -20.68 1.59 2.15
C PHE A 78 -21.14 0.32 2.87
N GLY A 79 -20.22 -0.58 3.27
CA GLY A 79 -20.56 -1.79 4.02
C GLY A 79 -21.38 -2.81 3.22
N SER A 80 -21.20 -2.85 1.89
CA SER A 80 -21.88 -3.78 1.00
C SER A 80 -21.75 -5.23 1.48
N CYS A 81 -22.87 -5.93 1.60
CA CYS A 81 -22.90 -7.37 1.91
C CYS A 81 -22.63 -8.27 0.69
N ARG A 82 -22.40 -7.68 -0.50
CA ARG A 82 -22.09 -8.44 -1.73
C ARG A 82 -20.61 -8.82 -1.85
N CYS A 83 -19.76 -8.23 -1.02
CA CYS A 83 -18.35 -8.58 -0.89
C CYS A 83 -17.98 -8.56 0.60
N ASP A 84 -16.87 -9.19 0.91
CA ASP A 84 -16.32 -9.30 2.27
C ASP A 84 -15.10 -8.37 2.47
N CYS A 85 -14.85 -7.43 1.55
CA CYS A 85 -13.68 -6.53 1.57
C CYS A 85 -13.55 -5.76 2.88
N ARG A 86 -14.66 -5.24 3.42
CA ARG A 86 -14.67 -4.54 4.72
C ARG A 86 -14.21 -5.43 5.86
N SER A 87 -14.79 -6.62 5.99
CA SER A 87 -14.38 -7.57 7.02
C SER A 87 -12.93 -8.00 6.87
N GLN A 88 -12.44 -8.16 5.63
CA GLN A 88 -11.03 -8.46 5.37
C GLN A 88 -10.11 -7.31 5.79
N LEU A 89 -10.49 -6.05 5.54
CA LEU A 89 -9.72 -4.89 5.96
C LEU A 89 -9.69 -4.72 7.48
N HIS A 90 -10.84 -4.93 8.15
CA HIS A 90 -10.92 -4.84 9.61
C HIS A 90 -10.23 -5.99 10.36
N ALA A 91 -10.10 -7.16 9.74
CA ALA A 91 -9.44 -8.31 10.33
C ALA A 91 -7.93 -8.36 10.07
N ALA A 92 -7.40 -7.42 9.28
CA ALA A 92 -5.98 -7.27 8.99
C ALA A 92 -5.23 -6.57 10.12
#